data_AF-A0A820MRK4-F1
#
_entry.id   AF-A0A820MRK4-F1
#
_cell.length_a   1.000
_cell.length_b   1.000
_cell.length_c   1.000
_cell.angle_alpha   90.00
_cell.angle_beta   90.00
_cell.angle_gamma   90.00
#
_symmetry.space_group_name_H-M   'P 1'
#
loop_
_entity.id
_entity.type
_entity.pdbx_description
1 polymer ?
#
loop_
_entity_poly.entity_id
_entity_poly.type
_entity_poly.pdbx_seq_one_letter_code
_entity_poly.pdbx_strand_id
1 'polypeptide(L)'
;LPVYHRIEHVLAILNSHMTTFDKEKKITFRSITSIVLQFDKTLAYNLAIILIGIAESKEDLEDILKSLEENLPKDYFERILTELSDFITNRYSYSFIDELNANEKLELAQWFIKEKKRILFVFKFLLNLVFHELNVDREECKNLLRQMRQSDNLFIRREAMNYTVPWTEDGSLINRYGYSGRGCYRGSWHY
;
A
#
# COMPACT_ATOMS: atom_id res chain seq x y z
N LEU A 1 15.75 -23.68 -15.95
CA LEU A 1 15.03 -23.13 -17.14
C LEU A 1 13.66 -23.77 -17.36
N PRO A 2 13.49 -25.09 -17.62
CA PRO A 2 12.16 -25.64 -17.92
C PRO A 2 11.15 -25.59 -16.75
N VAL A 3 11.63 -25.65 -15.49
CA VAL A 3 10.77 -25.47 -14.30
C VAL A 3 10.33 -24.02 -14.14
N TYR A 4 11.26 -23.07 -14.33
CA TYR A 4 10.99 -21.63 -14.25
C TYR A 4 9.91 -21.18 -15.26
N HIS A 5 10.03 -21.59 -16.53
CA HIS A 5 9.00 -21.31 -17.53
C HIS A 5 7.64 -21.93 -17.22
N ARG A 6 7.60 -23.10 -16.57
CA ARG A 6 6.34 -23.71 -16.13
C ARG A 6 5.70 -22.89 -15.01
N ILE A 7 6.48 -22.37 -14.07
CA ILE A 7 5.93 -21.55 -12.98
C ILE A 7 5.49 -20.18 -13.50
N GLU A 8 6.26 -19.51 -14.36
CA GLU A 8 5.81 -18.28 -15.02
C GLU A 8 4.53 -18.51 -15.82
N HIS A 9 4.45 -19.61 -16.57
CA HIS A 9 3.24 -19.99 -17.30
C HIS A 9 2.06 -20.26 -16.36
N VAL A 10 2.28 -20.91 -15.22
CA VAL A 10 1.25 -21.09 -14.18
C VAL A 10 0.81 -19.75 -13.61
N LEU A 11 1.73 -18.82 -13.30
CA LEU A 11 1.39 -17.47 -12.85
C LEU A 11 0.63 -16.68 -13.91
N ALA A 12 0.99 -16.82 -15.18
CA ALA A 12 0.29 -16.19 -16.30
C ALA A 12 -1.13 -16.75 -16.47
N ILE A 13 -1.29 -18.07 -16.38
CA ILE A 13 -2.60 -18.73 -16.33
C ILE A 13 -3.41 -18.23 -15.13
N LEU A 14 -2.81 -18.18 -13.94
CA LEU A 14 -3.46 -17.71 -12.72
C LEU A 14 -3.94 -16.27 -12.90
N ASN A 15 -3.08 -15.37 -13.37
CA ASN A 15 -3.42 -13.99 -13.66
C ASN A 15 -4.57 -13.87 -14.67
N SER A 16 -4.51 -14.62 -15.78
CA SER A 16 -5.58 -14.65 -16.78
C SER A 16 -6.90 -15.16 -16.19
N HIS A 17 -6.87 -16.19 -15.35
CA HIS A 17 -8.06 -16.71 -14.68
C HIS A 17 -8.60 -15.74 -13.64
N MET A 18 -7.75 -15.05 -12.87
CA MET A 18 -8.18 -14.05 -11.88
C MET A 18 -8.85 -12.85 -12.54
N THR A 19 -8.31 -12.34 -13.65
CA THR A 19 -8.92 -11.22 -14.40
C THR A 19 -10.29 -11.55 -15.02
N THR A 20 -10.59 -12.83 -15.18
CA THR A 20 -11.87 -13.33 -15.75
C THR A 20 -12.77 -13.97 -14.68
N PHE A 21 -12.35 -13.95 -13.41
CA PHE A 21 -13.05 -14.66 -12.34
C PHE A 21 -14.26 -13.87 -11.84
N ASP A 22 -15.36 -14.59 -11.64
CA ASP A 22 -16.60 -14.06 -11.09
C ASP A 22 -16.44 -13.83 -9.59
N LYS A 23 -16.81 -12.63 -9.09
CA LYS A 23 -16.56 -12.18 -7.71
C LYS A 23 -17.17 -13.12 -6.64
N GLU A 24 -18.18 -13.91 -6.99
CA GLU A 24 -18.91 -14.74 -6.02
C GLU A 24 -18.18 -16.01 -5.56
N LYS A 25 -17.10 -16.44 -6.22
CA LYS A 25 -16.40 -17.69 -5.88
C LYS A 25 -15.09 -17.42 -5.14
N LYS A 26 -15.10 -17.57 -3.81
CA LYS A 26 -13.90 -17.54 -2.97
C LYS A 26 -13.00 -18.76 -3.21
N ILE A 27 -11.72 -18.53 -3.48
CA ILE A 27 -10.68 -19.56 -3.50
C ILE A 27 -9.68 -19.26 -2.37
N THR A 28 -9.41 -20.24 -1.51
CA THR A 28 -8.33 -20.17 -0.52
C THR A 28 -6.98 -20.45 -1.20
N PHE A 29 -6.15 -19.42 -1.37
CA PHE A 29 -4.86 -19.49 -2.08
C PHE A 29 -3.66 -19.89 -1.23
N ARG A 30 -3.85 -20.07 0.09
CA ARG A 30 -2.74 -20.27 1.05
C ARG A 30 -1.82 -21.45 0.69
N SER A 31 -2.39 -22.53 0.16
CA SER A 31 -1.66 -23.71 -0.31
C SER A 31 -0.83 -23.42 -1.57
N ILE A 32 -1.37 -22.66 -2.52
CA ILE A 32 -0.69 -22.29 -3.78
C ILE A 32 0.49 -21.37 -3.50
N THR A 33 0.31 -20.38 -2.62
CA THR A 33 1.38 -19.45 -2.27
C THR A 33 2.59 -20.16 -1.68
N SER A 34 2.34 -21.06 -0.72
CA SER A 34 3.40 -21.83 -0.08
C SER A 34 4.14 -22.72 -1.08
N ILE A 35 3.42 -23.36 -1.99
CA ILE A 35 4.02 -24.20 -3.04
C ILE A 35 4.93 -23.37 -3.94
N VAL A 36 4.44 -22.26 -4.49
CA VAL A 36 5.21 -21.41 -5.43
C VAL A 36 6.49 -20.90 -4.76
N LEU A 37 6.40 -20.41 -3.52
CA LEU A 37 7.54 -19.82 -2.81
C LEU A 37 8.54 -20.85 -2.28
N GLN A 38 8.13 -22.09 -2.05
CA GLN A 38 9.06 -23.19 -1.78
C GLN A 38 9.92 -23.53 -3.00
N PHE A 39 9.37 -23.39 -4.22
CA PHE A 39 10.13 -23.63 -5.45
C PHE A 39 11.02 -22.46 -5.84
N ASP A 40 10.49 -21.23 -5.85
CA ASP A 40 11.25 -20.04 -6.21
C ASP A 40 10.75 -18.80 -5.46
N LYS A 41 11.60 -18.32 -4.55
CA LYS A 41 11.33 -17.13 -3.74
C LYS A 41 11.36 -15.85 -4.55
N THR A 42 12.04 -15.82 -5.71
CA THR A 42 12.13 -14.62 -6.56
C THR A 42 10.77 -14.19 -7.13
N LEU A 43 9.79 -15.11 -7.14
CA LEU A 43 8.43 -14.88 -7.61
C LEU A 43 7.53 -14.22 -6.56
N ALA A 44 8.02 -14.00 -5.34
CA ALA A 44 7.23 -13.45 -4.24
C ALA A 44 6.50 -12.15 -4.59
N TYR A 45 7.19 -11.21 -5.24
CA TYR A 45 6.61 -9.93 -5.61
C TYR A 45 5.44 -10.10 -6.60
N ASN A 46 5.67 -10.83 -7.69
CA ASN A 46 4.65 -11.06 -8.73
C ASN A 46 3.44 -11.80 -8.18
N LEU A 47 3.67 -12.80 -7.33
CA LEU A 47 2.59 -13.55 -6.69
C LEU A 47 1.78 -12.66 -5.73
N ALA A 48 2.46 -11.86 -4.92
CA ALA A 48 1.80 -10.94 -4.00
C ALA A 48 0.95 -9.91 -4.74
N ILE A 49 1.44 -9.36 -5.87
CA ILE A 49 0.66 -8.47 -6.73
C ILE A 49 -0.67 -9.11 -7.13
N ILE A 50 -0.60 -10.34 -7.67
CA ILE A 50 -1.80 -11.06 -8.14
C ILE A 50 -2.78 -11.28 -6.99
N LEU A 51 -2.29 -11.70 -5.83
CA LEU A 51 -3.13 -11.99 -4.66
C LEU A 51 -3.74 -10.73 -4.04
N ILE A 52 -3.01 -9.61 -3.96
CA ILE A 52 -3.56 -8.35 -3.47
C ILE A 52 -4.60 -7.82 -4.47
N GLY A 53 -4.40 -8.05 -5.78
CA GLY A 53 -5.35 -7.70 -6.84
C GLY A 53 -6.77 -8.23 -6.65
N ILE A 54 -6.93 -9.28 -5.87
CA ILE A 54 -8.20 -9.99 -5.64
C ILE A 54 -8.62 -9.98 -4.16
N ALA A 55 -7.87 -9.29 -3.31
CA ALA A 55 -8.21 -9.16 -1.90
C ALA A 55 -9.47 -8.31 -1.77
N GLU A 56 -10.44 -8.79 -0.97
CA GLU A 56 -11.71 -8.11 -0.74
C GLU A 56 -11.82 -7.55 0.69
N SER A 57 -10.84 -7.87 1.54
CA SER A 57 -10.83 -7.50 2.94
C SER A 57 -9.42 -7.21 3.46
N LYS A 58 -9.34 -6.52 4.60
CA LYS A 58 -8.07 -6.31 5.31
C LYS A 58 -7.48 -7.62 5.82
N GLU A 59 -8.33 -8.60 6.16
CA GLU A 59 -7.93 -9.94 6.55
C GLU A 59 -7.23 -10.70 5.41
N ASP A 60 -7.76 -10.60 4.18
CA ASP A 60 -7.11 -11.20 3.00
C ASP A 60 -5.71 -10.61 2.79
N LEU A 61 -5.57 -9.29 2.92
CA LEU A 61 -4.27 -8.61 2.83
C LEU A 61 -3.28 -9.15 3.87
N GLU A 62 -3.71 -9.27 5.14
CA GLU A 62 -2.85 -9.80 6.20
C GLU A 62 -2.48 -11.27 5.95
N ASP A 63 -3.41 -12.10 5.48
CA ASP A 63 -3.14 -13.51 5.18
C ASP A 63 -2.10 -13.66 4.05
N ILE A 64 -2.14 -12.80 3.04
CA ILE A 64 -1.11 -12.73 1.99
C ILE A 64 0.25 -12.38 2.60
N LEU A 65 0.32 -11.31 3.39
CA LEU A 65 1.57 -10.86 4.00
C LEU A 65 2.16 -11.89 4.97
N LYS A 66 1.30 -12.55 5.76
CA LYS A 66 1.69 -13.63 6.65
C LYS A 66 2.24 -14.84 5.89
N SER A 67 1.62 -15.20 4.78
CA SER A 67 2.12 -16.28 3.92
C SER A 67 3.49 -15.96 3.32
N LEU A 68 3.73 -14.71 2.91
CA LEU A 68 5.05 -14.26 2.46
C LEU A 68 6.08 -14.32 3.60
N GLU A 69 5.73 -13.83 4.79
CA GLU A 69 6.60 -13.84 5.98
C GLU A 69 7.00 -15.26 6.39
N GLU A 70 6.06 -16.21 6.36
CA GLU A 70 6.30 -17.62 6.68
C GLU A 70 7.25 -18.31 5.69
N ASN A 71 7.33 -17.83 4.43
CA ASN A 71 8.06 -18.49 3.35
C ASN A 71 9.35 -17.77 2.92
N LEU A 72 9.58 -16.52 3.34
CA LEU A 72 10.72 -15.71 2.90
C LEU A 72 11.70 -15.38 4.03
N PRO A 73 13.01 -15.25 3.74
CA PRO A 73 13.95 -14.67 4.69
C PRO A 73 13.53 -13.25 5.08
N LYS A 74 13.71 -12.88 6.36
CA LYS A 74 13.25 -11.59 6.92
C LYS A 74 13.66 -10.38 6.08
N ASP A 75 14.93 -10.25 5.75
CA ASP A 75 15.44 -9.09 5.00
C ASP A 75 14.82 -9.00 3.60
N TYR A 76 14.57 -10.14 2.96
CA TYR A 76 13.92 -10.20 1.66
C TYR A 76 12.43 -9.86 1.76
N PHE A 77 11.74 -10.36 2.79
CA PHE A 77 10.36 -10.00 3.07
C PHE A 77 10.19 -8.49 3.32
N GLU A 78 11.07 -7.86 4.11
CA GLU A 78 11.02 -6.40 4.35
C GLU A 78 11.20 -5.59 3.06
N ARG A 79 12.08 -6.05 2.16
CA ARG A 79 12.21 -5.46 0.82
C ARG A 79 10.91 -5.60 0.02
N ILE A 80 10.32 -6.79 -0.02
CA ILE A 80 9.03 -7.03 -0.70
C ILE A 80 7.92 -6.15 -0.11
N LEU A 81 7.84 -6.00 1.22
CA LEU A 81 6.85 -5.11 1.85
C LEU A 81 6.98 -3.66 1.37
N THR A 82 8.20 -3.18 1.17
CA THR A 82 8.45 -1.82 0.68
C THR A 82 7.98 -1.66 -0.77
N GLU A 83 8.31 -2.64 -1.64
CA GLU A 83 7.87 -2.66 -3.04
C GLU A 83 6.34 -2.78 -3.15
N LEU A 84 5.70 -3.59 -2.28
CA LEU A 84 4.25 -3.69 -2.20
C LEU A 84 3.60 -2.41 -1.66
N SER A 85 4.24 -1.70 -0.75
CA SER A 85 3.77 -0.39 -0.25
C SER A 85 3.65 0.63 -1.37
N ASP A 86 4.63 0.66 -2.28
CA ASP A 86 4.56 1.45 -3.50
C ASP A 86 3.39 1.00 -4.37
N PHE A 87 3.25 -0.31 -4.58
CA PHE A 87 2.24 -0.85 -5.47
C PHE A 87 0.81 -0.52 -4.98
N ILE A 88 0.50 -0.66 -3.68
CA ILE A 88 -0.81 -0.31 -3.10
C ILE A 88 -1.15 1.18 -3.14
N THR A 89 -0.21 2.06 -3.49
CA THR A 89 -0.48 3.50 -3.64
C THR A 89 -1.01 3.89 -5.02
N ASN A 90 -0.91 3.00 -6.01
CA ASN A 90 -1.35 3.27 -7.37
C ASN A 90 -2.87 2.99 -7.53
N ARG A 91 -3.65 4.04 -7.81
CA ARG A 91 -5.14 4.05 -7.97
C ARG A 91 -5.71 3.19 -9.11
N TYR A 92 -4.88 2.39 -9.78
CA TYR A 92 -5.30 1.52 -10.88
C TYR A 92 -5.14 0.04 -10.52
N SER A 93 -4.78 -0.25 -9.28
CA SER A 93 -4.21 -1.54 -8.94
C SER A 93 -5.18 -2.44 -8.16
N TYR A 94 -6.25 -1.93 -7.51
CA TYR A 94 -7.04 -2.76 -6.57
C TYR A 94 -8.48 -2.29 -6.32
N SER A 95 -9.46 -3.20 -6.44
CA SER A 95 -10.87 -2.87 -6.18
C SER A 95 -11.16 -2.55 -4.71
N PHE A 96 -10.66 -3.33 -3.75
CA PHE A 96 -11.00 -3.15 -2.33
C PHE A 96 -10.47 -1.83 -1.76
N ILE A 97 -9.18 -1.52 -1.96
CA ILE A 97 -8.56 -0.31 -1.37
C ILE A 97 -9.13 0.96 -1.99
N ASP A 98 -9.46 0.94 -3.29
CA ASP A 98 -10.05 2.10 -3.97
C ASP A 98 -11.48 2.38 -3.51
N GLU A 99 -12.23 1.35 -3.12
CA GLU A 99 -13.59 1.47 -2.55
C GLU A 99 -13.59 2.12 -1.15
N LEU A 100 -12.47 2.10 -0.42
CA LEU A 100 -12.37 2.69 0.91
C LEU A 100 -12.36 4.23 0.87
N ASN A 101 -13.12 4.85 1.76
CA ASN A 101 -13.06 6.28 2.01
C ASN A 101 -11.82 6.68 2.84
N ALA A 102 -11.57 7.98 3.00
CA ALA A 102 -10.37 8.49 3.68
C ALA A 102 -10.19 7.97 5.13
N ASN A 103 -11.27 7.85 5.90
CA ASN A 103 -11.22 7.38 7.28
C ASN A 103 -11.06 5.86 7.34
N GLU A 104 -11.72 5.11 6.46
CA GLU A 104 -11.52 3.66 6.34
C GLU A 104 -10.08 3.32 5.93
N LYS A 105 -9.48 4.12 5.04
CA LYS A 105 -8.06 4.01 4.70
C LYS A 105 -7.17 4.29 5.91
N LEU A 106 -7.48 5.31 6.71
CA LEU A 106 -6.77 5.60 7.95
C LEU A 106 -6.90 4.43 8.95
N GLU A 107 -8.09 3.88 9.15
CA GLU A 107 -8.34 2.72 10.01
C GLU A 107 -7.55 1.48 9.55
N LEU A 108 -7.53 1.20 8.25
CA LEU A 108 -6.74 0.12 7.66
C LEU A 108 -5.25 0.29 7.98
N ALA A 109 -4.71 1.49 7.79
CA ALA A 109 -3.31 1.77 8.09
C ALA A 109 -2.99 1.61 9.58
N GLN A 110 -3.87 2.07 10.46
CA GLN A 110 -3.71 1.91 11.90
C GLN A 110 -3.74 0.45 12.32
N TRP A 111 -4.62 -0.35 11.74
CA TRP A 111 -4.69 -1.77 12.01
C TRP A 111 -3.36 -2.46 11.68
N PHE A 112 -2.79 -2.17 10.50
CA PHE A 112 -1.47 -2.69 10.14
C PHE A 112 -0.34 -2.20 11.04
N ILE A 113 -0.37 -0.94 11.49
CA ILE A 113 0.67 -0.38 12.37
C ILE A 113 0.57 -0.91 13.80
N LYS A 114 -0.61 -0.75 14.42
CA LYS A 114 -0.82 -0.98 15.86
C LYS A 114 -1.00 -2.46 16.16
N GLU A 115 -1.82 -3.17 15.37
CA GLU A 115 -2.15 -4.58 15.65
C GLU A 115 -1.19 -5.55 14.96
N LYS A 116 -0.92 -5.36 13.67
CA LYS A 116 -0.09 -6.30 12.88
C LYS A 116 1.40 -5.98 12.90
N LYS A 117 1.78 -4.79 13.36
CA LYS A 117 3.18 -4.30 13.40
C LYS A 117 3.86 -4.30 12.03
N ARG A 118 3.10 -4.08 10.95
CA ARG A 118 3.54 -4.06 9.53
C ARG A 118 3.62 -2.65 8.97
N ILE A 119 4.32 -1.77 9.67
CA ILE A 119 4.43 -0.36 9.30
C ILE A 119 5.01 -0.14 7.89
N LEU A 120 5.96 -0.98 7.44
CA LEU A 120 6.56 -0.88 6.10
C LEU A 120 5.52 -1.02 4.98
N PHE A 121 4.54 -1.91 5.15
CA PHE A 121 3.53 -2.20 4.13
C PHE A 121 2.64 -0.99 3.85
N VAL A 122 2.18 -0.31 4.90
CA VAL A 122 1.24 0.82 4.79
C VAL A 122 1.92 2.18 4.78
N PHE A 123 3.25 2.23 4.79
CA PHE A 123 3.99 3.48 4.94
C PHE A 123 3.70 4.46 3.79
N LYS A 124 3.94 4.04 2.54
CA LYS A 124 3.69 4.91 1.39
C LYS A 124 2.21 5.14 1.14
N PHE A 125 1.38 4.15 1.47
CA PHE A 125 -0.08 4.27 1.48
C PHE A 125 -0.55 5.44 2.35
N LEU A 126 -0.06 5.55 3.59
CA LEU A 126 -0.37 6.68 4.46
C LEU A 126 0.06 8.02 3.86
N LEU A 127 1.32 8.10 3.42
CA LEU A 127 1.90 9.34 2.93
C LEU A 127 1.22 9.84 1.64
N ASN A 128 0.81 8.94 0.76
CA ASN A 128 0.32 9.28 -0.58
C ASN A 128 -1.20 9.31 -0.70
N LEU A 129 -1.91 8.44 0.03
CA LEU A 129 -3.36 8.28 -0.12
C LEU A 129 -4.16 8.74 1.10
N VAL A 130 -3.61 8.69 2.31
CA VAL A 130 -4.35 9.09 3.52
C VAL A 130 -4.11 10.56 3.85
N PHE A 131 -2.85 10.98 3.95
CA PHE A 131 -2.50 12.35 4.35
C PHE A 131 -2.85 13.41 3.30
N HIS A 132 -3.18 13.00 2.08
CA HIS A 132 -3.65 13.87 1.00
C HIS A 132 -5.17 14.05 0.97
N GLU A 133 -5.94 13.44 1.88
CA GLU A 133 -7.39 13.58 1.92
C GLU A 133 -7.82 14.76 2.80
N LEU A 134 -8.86 15.50 2.39
CA LEU A 134 -9.33 16.70 3.10
C LEU A 134 -10.07 16.38 4.40
N ASN A 135 -10.82 15.28 4.41
CA ASN A 135 -11.78 14.90 5.46
C ASN A 135 -11.21 13.87 6.45
N VAL A 136 -9.89 13.63 6.41
CA VAL A 136 -9.22 12.68 7.31
C VAL A 136 -8.97 13.32 8.68
N ASP A 137 -8.99 12.52 9.75
CA ASP A 137 -8.59 12.98 11.08
C ASP A 137 -7.12 13.40 11.10
N ARG A 138 -6.89 14.72 11.14
CA ARG A 138 -5.55 15.31 11.06
C ARG A 138 -4.76 15.17 12.35
N GLU A 139 -5.40 15.22 13.51
CA GLU A 139 -4.68 15.07 14.77
C GLU A 139 -4.18 13.63 14.89
N GLU A 140 -5.00 12.67 14.50
CA GLU A 140 -4.56 11.28 14.44
C GLU A 140 -3.45 11.06 13.40
N CYS A 141 -3.56 11.64 12.20
CA CYS A 141 -2.51 11.54 11.21
C CYS A 141 -1.18 12.20 11.64
N LYS A 142 -1.22 13.36 12.33
CA LYS A 142 -0.04 13.98 12.94
C LYS A 142 0.59 13.06 13.99
N ASN A 143 -0.23 12.42 14.82
CA ASN A 143 0.24 11.48 15.82
C ASN A 143 0.90 10.25 15.19
N LEU A 144 0.30 9.68 14.14
CA LEU A 144 0.93 8.61 13.36
C LEU A 144 2.27 9.05 12.78
N LEU A 145 2.35 10.23 12.14
CA LEU A 145 3.61 10.73 11.60
C LEU A 145 4.68 10.91 12.69
N ARG A 146 4.30 11.40 13.88
CA ARG A 146 5.21 11.48 15.03
C ARG A 146 5.71 10.10 15.47
N GLN A 147 4.84 9.09 15.52
CA GLN A 147 5.23 7.71 15.83
C GLN A 147 6.19 7.14 14.78
N MET A 148 5.93 7.39 13.49
CA MET A 148 6.81 6.94 12.40
C MET A 148 8.21 7.57 12.48
N ARG A 149 8.29 8.86 12.87
CA ARG A 149 9.57 9.56 13.12
C ARG A 149 10.36 8.99 14.31
N GLN A 150 9.71 8.25 15.20
CA GLN A 150 10.32 7.58 16.34
C GLN A 150 10.55 6.09 16.09
N SER A 151 10.28 5.58 14.88
CA SER A 151 10.42 4.17 14.55
C SER A 151 11.87 3.69 14.67
N ASP A 152 12.04 2.45 15.13
CA ASP A 152 13.34 1.74 15.13
C ASP A 152 13.79 1.39 13.70
N ASN A 153 12.85 1.34 12.74
CA ASN A 153 13.18 1.11 11.35
C ASN A 153 13.77 2.40 10.73
N LEU A 154 15.06 2.34 10.38
CA LEU A 154 15.83 3.47 9.84
C LEU A 154 15.21 4.06 8.56
N PHE A 155 14.65 3.22 7.68
CA PHE A 155 14.03 3.64 6.44
C PHE A 155 12.77 4.48 6.73
N ILE A 156 11.85 3.94 7.53
CA ILE A 156 10.62 4.64 7.93
C ILE A 156 10.95 5.96 8.63
N ARG A 157 11.86 5.92 9.60
CA ARG A 157 12.25 7.12 10.35
C ARG A 157 12.80 8.20 9.43
N ARG A 158 13.70 7.86 8.51
CA ARG A 158 14.31 8.81 7.58
C ARG A 158 13.28 9.45 6.65
N GLU A 159 12.44 8.62 6.04
CA GLU A 159 11.39 9.10 5.13
C GLU A 159 10.36 9.97 5.88
N ALA A 160 9.93 9.56 7.08
CA ALA A 160 8.97 10.30 7.89
C ALA A 160 9.51 11.64 8.40
N MET A 161 10.83 11.75 8.63
CA MET A 161 11.47 13.02 8.98
C MET A 161 11.49 14.01 7.80
N ASN A 162 11.67 13.50 6.58
CA ASN A 162 11.66 14.32 5.36
C ASN A 162 10.25 14.67 4.88
N TYR A 163 9.27 13.88 5.26
CA TYR A 163 7.89 14.09 4.86
C TYR A 163 7.24 15.25 5.64
N THR A 164 6.62 16.16 4.88
CA THR A 164 5.79 17.26 5.40
C THR A 164 4.37 17.04 4.94
N VAL A 165 3.42 17.06 5.88
CA VAL A 165 1.99 16.93 5.55
C VAL A 165 1.55 18.09 4.66
N PRO A 166 0.74 17.82 3.61
CA PRO A 166 0.36 18.81 2.63
C PRO A 166 -0.82 19.68 3.11
N TRP A 167 -0.95 19.96 4.42
CA TRP A 167 -2.04 20.78 4.94
C TRP A 167 -1.56 22.18 5.29
N THR A 168 -2.36 23.17 4.96
CA THR A 168 -2.21 24.54 5.44
C THR A 168 -2.78 24.69 6.87
N GLU A 169 -2.48 25.80 7.54
CA GLU A 169 -3.00 26.12 8.87
C GLU A 169 -4.54 26.18 8.93
N ASP A 170 -5.19 26.55 7.82
CA ASP A 170 -6.65 26.57 7.68
C ASP A 170 -7.24 25.22 7.26
N GLY A 171 -6.40 24.22 7.01
CA GLY A 171 -6.83 22.89 6.68
C GLY A 171 -7.12 22.60 5.22
N SER A 172 -6.76 23.48 4.31
CA SER A 172 -6.75 23.16 2.89
C SER A 172 -5.51 22.34 2.51
N LEU A 173 -5.56 21.67 1.35
CA LEU A 173 -4.38 20.99 0.81
C LEU A 173 -3.47 22.01 0.11
N ILE A 174 -2.17 21.95 0.41
CA ILE A 174 -1.12 22.64 -0.34
C ILE A 174 -1.01 21.92 -1.68
N ASN A 175 -1.39 22.61 -2.76
CA ASN A 175 -1.17 22.09 -4.11
C ASN A 175 0.33 21.83 -4.31
N ARG A 176 0.69 20.71 -4.97
CA ARG A 176 2.09 20.29 -5.25
C ARG A 176 2.96 21.34 -5.97
N TYR A 177 2.38 22.48 -6.37
CA TYR A 177 3.01 23.62 -7.04
C TYR A 177 3.06 24.91 -6.20
N GLY A 178 2.84 24.85 -4.89
CA GLY A 178 3.09 26.01 -4.00
C GLY A 178 2.08 27.15 -4.12
N TYR A 179 0.87 26.91 -4.61
CA TYR A 179 -0.22 27.87 -4.55
C TYR A 179 -1.29 27.38 -3.57
N SER A 180 -1.32 28.00 -2.39
CA SER A 180 -2.49 27.95 -1.52
C SER A 180 -3.66 28.56 -2.28
N GLY A 181 -4.75 27.80 -2.44
CA GLY A 181 -5.99 28.23 -3.10
C GLY A 181 -6.78 29.25 -2.28
N ARG A 182 -6.17 30.37 -1.90
CA ARG A 182 -6.88 31.56 -1.45
C ARG A 182 -6.75 32.61 -2.54
N GLY A 183 -7.89 33.04 -3.06
CA GLY A 183 -7.99 33.93 -4.22
C GLY A 183 -7.11 35.17 -4.09
N CYS A 184 -6.29 35.41 -5.11
CA CYS A 184 -5.61 36.69 -5.31
C CYS A 184 -6.41 37.52 -6.31
N TYR A 185 -7.24 38.44 -5.81
CA TYR A 185 -7.56 39.64 -6.54
C TYR A 185 -6.32 40.55 -6.57
N ARG A 186 -5.82 40.83 -7.78
CA ARG A 186 -5.21 42.08 -8.28
C ARG A 186 -3.98 41.83 -9.13
N GLY A 187 -4.01 42.40 -10.34
CA GLY A 187 -2.83 42.55 -11.18
C GLY A 187 -3.21 42.71 -12.65
N SER A 188 -3.73 43.87 -13.00
CA SER A 188 -4.03 44.32 -14.36
C SER A 188 -2.88 44.03 -15.32
N TRP A 189 -3.18 43.40 -16.45
CA TRP A 189 -2.34 43.48 -17.65
C TRP A 189 -3.12 44.26 -18.69
N HIS A 190 -2.77 45.54 -18.82
CA HIS A 190 -3.07 46.31 -20.02
C HIS A 190 -2.22 45.74 -21.16
N TYR A 191 -2.89 45.39 -22.26
CA TYR A 191 -2.37 45.56 -23.61
C TYR A 191 -3.03 46.80 -24.20
#